data_AF-A0A7C5A9Q9-F1
#
_entry.id   AF-A0A7C5A9Q9-F1
#
_cell.length_a   1.000
_cell.length_b   1.000
_cell.length_c   1.000
_cell.angle_alpha   90.00
_cell.angle_beta   90.00
_cell.angle_gamma   90.00
#
_symmetry.space_group_name_H-M   'P 1'
#
loop_
_entity.id
_entity.type
_entity.pdbx_description
1 polymer ?
#
loop_
_entity_poly.entity_id
_entity_poly.type
_entity_poly.pdbx_seq_one_letter_code
_entity_poly.pdbx_strand_id
1 'polypeptide(L)'
;MARLPKGWKKITENESVIAYSKGNYIVYVWKSSEGKNKIYSVEPFRKLANYKRRLFKRDFKKLSEANAFAWELMKQKEIRSYYGDSKNIVDEE
;
A
#
# COMPACT_ATOMS: atom_id res chain seq x y z
N MET A 1 -12.11 3.67 -17.33
CA MET A 1 -11.03 3.49 -16.33
C MET A 1 -10.76 4.83 -15.66
N ALA A 2 -10.81 4.90 -14.32
CA ALA A 2 -10.50 6.14 -13.61
C ALA A 2 -9.02 6.52 -13.82
N ARG A 3 -8.76 7.78 -14.19
CA ARG A 3 -7.38 8.30 -14.31
C ARG A 3 -6.74 8.39 -12.93
N LEU A 4 -5.52 7.86 -12.79
CA LEU A 4 -4.74 7.94 -11.55
C LEU A 4 -4.64 9.39 -11.04
N PRO A 5 -4.53 9.59 -9.71
CA PRO A 5 -4.30 10.93 -9.15
C PRO A 5 -3.08 11.63 -9.77
N LYS A 6 -3.14 12.96 -9.91
CA LYS A 6 -2.16 13.76 -10.66
C LYS A 6 -0.71 13.46 -10.23
N GLY A 7 0.13 13.14 -11.21
CA GLY A 7 1.56 12.87 -11.05
C GLY A 7 1.90 11.43 -10.66
N TRP A 8 0.91 10.57 -10.40
CA TRP A 8 1.14 9.13 -10.19
C TRP A 8 1.21 8.37 -11.51
N LYS A 9 2.09 7.38 -11.55
CA LYS A 9 2.24 6.43 -12.65
C LYS A 9 2.17 5.01 -12.10
N LYS A 10 1.46 4.13 -12.78
CA LYS A 10 1.57 2.68 -12.55
C LYS A 10 2.88 2.20 -13.16
N ILE A 11 3.75 1.59 -12.36
CA ILE A 11 5.08 1.13 -12.79
C ILE A 11 5.11 -0.38 -13.07
N THR A 12 4.27 -1.15 -12.40
CA THR A 12 4.17 -2.61 -12.59
C THR A 12 2.77 -3.06 -12.24
N GLU A 13 2.26 -4.03 -12.98
CA GLU A 13 1.06 -4.79 -12.64
C GLU A 13 1.23 -6.21 -13.16
N ASN A 14 1.25 -7.16 -12.23
CA ASN A 14 1.26 -8.58 -12.52
C ASN A 14 0.36 -9.32 -11.51
N GLU A 15 0.45 -10.65 -11.50
CA GLU A 15 -0.37 -11.50 -10.64
C GLU A 15 -0.09 -11.31 -9.14
N SER A 16 1.14 -10.94 -8.78
CA SER A 16 1.58 -10.82 -7.39
C SER A 16 1.55 -9.39 -6.86
N VAL A 17 1.65 -8.37 -7.72
CA VAL A 17 1.79 -6.99 -7.27
C VAL A 17 1.26 -5.97 -8.28
N ILE A 18 0.69 -4.88 -7.77
CA ILE A 18 0.51 -3.63 -8.50
C ILE A 18 1.34 -2.56 -7.81
N ALA A 19 2.11 -1.79 -8.57
CA ALA A 19 2.97 -0.76 -8.03
C ALA A 19 2.71 0.59 -8.70
N TYR A 20 2.64 1.64 -7.88
CA TYR A 20 2.46 3.03 -8.31
C TYR A 20 3.61 3.89 -7.81
N SER A 21 4.00 4.92 -8.55
CA SER A 21 5.05 5.85 -8.12
C SER A 21 4.73 7.31 -8.44
N LYS A 22 5.22 8.21 -7.58
CA LYS A 22 5.19 9.67 -7.77
C LYS A 22 6.35 10.30 -7.00
N GLY A 23 7.28 10.94 -7.71
CA GLY A 23 8.48 11.53 -7.11
C GLY A 23 9.22 10.54 -6.19
N ASN A 24 9.33 10.90 -4.91
CA ASN A 24 9.98 10.10 -3.87
C ASN A 24 9.06 9.06 -3.21
N TYR A 25 7.87 8.79 -3.74
CA TYR A 25 6.96 7.78 -3.19
C TYR A 25 6.76 6.59 -4.15
N ILE A 26 6.59 5.41 -3.55
CA ILE A 26 6.10 4.19 -4.20
C ILE A 26 4.98 3.62 -3.35
N VAL A 27 3.91 3.13 -3.95
CA VAL A 27 2.85 2.37 -3.27
C VAL A 27 2.77 1.01 -3.92
N TYR A 28 2.98 -0.05 -3.14
CA TYR A 28 2.75 -1.42 -3.58
C TYR A 28 1.40 -1.91 -3.06
N VAL A 29 0.69 -2.66 -3.91
CA VAL A 29 -0.49 -3.45 -3.59
C VAL A 29 -0.13 -4.89 -3.89
N TRP A 30 0.29 -5.62 -2.87
CA TRP A 30 0.63 -7.04 -2.94
C TRP A 30 -0.65 -7.88 -3.00
N LYS A 31 -0.61 -8.95 -3.79
CA LYS A 31 -1.65 -9.95 -3.95
C LYS A 31 -1.05 -11.28 -3.48
N SER A 32 -1.15 -11.56 -2.18
CA SER A 32 -0.63 -12.80 -1.60
C SER A 32 -1.75 -13.79 -1.32
N SER A 33 -1.39 -15.06 -1.23
CA SER A 33 -2.26 -16.13 -0.77
C SER A 33 -1.60 -16.78 0.44
N GLU A 34 -2.29 -16.78 1.58
CA GLU A 34 -1.89 -17.50 2.78
C GLU A 34 -2.85 -18.70 2.95
N GLY A 35 -2.40 -19.87 2.49
CA GLY A 35 -3.22 -21.07 2.39
C GLY A 35 -4.41 -20.87 1.44
N LYS A 36 -5.63 -21.04 1.95
CA LYS A 36 -6.88 -20.83 1.19
C LYS A 36 -7.33 -19.36 1.15
N ASN A 37 -6.73 -18.49 1.96
CA ASN A 37 -7.14 -17.10 2.08
C ASN A 37 -6.31 -16.20 1.18
N LYS A 38 -6.96 -15.30 0.45
CA LYS A 38 -6.28 -14.21 -0.27
C LYS A 38 -6.09 -13.03 0.66
N ILE A 39 -4.87 -12.51 0.71
CA ILE A 39 -4.51 -11.32 1.48
C ILE A 39 -3.98 -10.28 0.51
N TYR A 40 -4.44 -9.04 0.67
CA TYR A 40 -4.01 -7.92 -0.14
C TYR A 40 -3.34 -6.89 0.76
N SER A 41 -2.04 -6.68 0.60
CA SER A 41 -1.27 -5.76 1.45
C SER A 41 -0.93 -4.49 0.70
N VAL A 42 -1.25 -3.34 1.28
CA VAL A 42 -0.82 -2.03 0.78
C VAL A 42 0.38 -1.56 1.58
N GLU A 43 1.50 -1.34 0.88
CA GLU A 43 2.76 -0.87 1.47
C GLU A 43 3.26 0.37 0.74
N PRO A 44 3.11 1.57 1.32
CA PRO A 44 3.78 2.77 0.83
C PRO A 44 5.22 2.86 1.31
N PHE A 45 6.09 3.34 0.43
CA PHE A 45 7.51 3.57 0.67
C PHE A 45 7.89 5.00 0.28
N ARG A 46 8.83 5.58 1.03
CA ARG A 46 9.54 6.81 0.66
C ARG A 46 10.95 6.44 0.15
N LYS A 47 11.27 6.84 -1.08
CA LYS A 47 12.61 6.80 -1.67
C LYS A 47 13.48 7.85 -1.00
N LEU A 48 14.65 7.42 -0.53
CA LEU A 48 15.74 8.24 0.00
C LEU A 48 16.98 7.97 -0.87
N ALA A 49 18.08 8.69 -0.64
CA ALA A 49 19.25 8.68 -1.53
C ALA A 49 19.74 7.27 -1.93
N ASN A 50 19.83 6.35 -0.95
CA ASN A 50 20.41 5.02 -1.17
C ASN A 50 19.47 3.86 -0.80
N TYR A 51 18.25 4.14 -0.33
CA TYR A 51 17.32 3.09 0.10
C TYR A 51 15.88 3.58 0.04
N LYS A 52 14.93 2.64 0.17
CA LYS A 52 13.50 2.93 0.36
C LYS A 52 13.10 2.61 1.79
N ARG A 53 12.42 3.54 2.46
CA ARG A 53 11.85 3.32 3.80
C ARG A 53 10.38 2.96 3.67
N ARG A 54 9.97 1.79 4.18
CA ARG A 54 8.55 1.44 4.31
C ARG A 54 7.91 2.37 5.33
N LEU A 55 6.80 3.01 4.97
CA LEU A 55 6.09 3.92 5.86
C LEU A 55 5.16 3.16 6.80
N PHE A 56 4.46 2.14 6.28
CA PHE A 56 3.64 1.19 7.02
C PHE A 56 3.23 0.02 6.10
N LYS A 57 2.50 -0.96 6.65
CA LYS A 57 1.81 -2.05 5.92
C LYS A 57 0.36 -2.10 6.41
N ARG A 58 -0.60 -2.29 5.51
CA ARG A 58 -2.01 -2.51 5.87
C ARG A 58 -2.61 -3.62 5.01
N ASP A 59 -3.24 -4.59 5.67
CA ASP A 59 -3.80 -5.78 5.02
C ASP A 59 -5.32 -5.67 4.83
N PHE A 60 -5.80 -6.27 3.74
CA PHE A 60 -7.20 -6.26 3.32
C PHE A 60 -7.61 -7.66 2.84
N LYS A 61 -8.88 -8.00 3.06
CA LYS A 61 -9.48 -9.27 2.59
C LYS A 61 -9.87 -9.21 1.11
N LYS A 62 -10.08 -8.01 0.55
CA LYS A 62 -10.51 -7.80 -0.84
C LYS A 62 -9.54 -6.89 -1.60
N LEU A 63 -9.27 -7.24 -2.87
CA LEU A 63 -8.43 -6.43 -3.75
C LEU A 63 -9.02 -5.04 -4.01
N SER A 64 -10.35 -4.93 -4.10
CA SER A 64 -11.03 -3.65 -4.31
C SER A 64 -10.79 -2.67 -3.15
N GLU A 65 -10.81 -3.15 -1.91
CA GLU A 65 -10.54 -2.35 -0.70
C GLU A 65 -9.08 -1.89 -0.67
N ALA A 66 -8.14 -2.80 -0.96
CA ALA A 66 -6.71 -2.46 -1.06
C ALA A 66 -6.46 -1.41 -2.15
N ASN A 67 -7.08 -1.55 -3.32
CA ASN A 67 -6.98 -0.58 -4.41
C ASN A 67 -7.60 0.78 -4.03
N ALA A 68 -8.77 0.79 -3.38
CA ALA A 68 -9.42 2.01 -2.92
C ALA A 68 -8.54 2.73 -1.90
N PHE A 69 -7.96 2.01 -0.94
CA PHE A 69 -7.04 2.58 0.04
C PHE A 69 -5.76 3.12 -0.61
N ALA A 70 -5.14 2.36 -1.53
CA ALA A 70 -3.98 2.84 -2.29
C ALA A 70 -4.32 4.13 -3.07
N TRP A 71 -5.53 4.22 -3.64
CA TRP A 71 -6.01 5.41 -4.32
C TRP A 71 -6.14 6.61 -3.40
N GLU A 72 -6.69 6.43 -2.20
CA GLU A 72 -6.78 7.49 -1.19
C GLU A 72 -5.39 7.97 -0.74
N LEU A 73 -4.43 7.06 -0.56
CA LEU A 73 -3.03 7.44 -0.29
C LEU A 73 -2.44 8.29 -1.44
N MET A 74 -2.72 7.91 -2.68
CA MET A 74 -2.23 8.65 -3.85
C MET A 74 -2.84 10.05 -3.99
N LYS A 75 -4.02 10.31 -3.42
CA LYS A 75 -4.63 11.66 -3.38
C LYS A 75 -3.99 12.58 -2.34
N GLN A 76 -3.35 12.03 -1.31
CA GLN A 76 -2.77 12.84 -0.23
C GLN A 76 -1.60 13.68 -0.75
N LYS A 77 -1.44 14.89 -0.16
CA LYS A 77 -0.29 15.76 -0.43
C LYS A 77 1.02 15.10 0.00
N GLU A 78 0.98 14.37 1.12
CA GLU A 78 2.10 13.64 1.70
C GLU A 78 1.58 12.32 2.29
N ILE A 79 2.29 11.22 2.08
CA ILE A 79 2.02 9.95 2.78
C ILE A 79 2.91 9.93 4.01
N ARG A 80 2.29 9.94 5.19
CA ARG A 80 3.00 9.89 6.48
C ARG A 80 3.15 8.45 6.95
N SER A 81 4.22 8.18 7.69
CA SER A 81 4.28 6.95 8.50
C SER A 81 3.17 6.99 9.53
N TYR A 82 2.40 5.91 9.64
CA TYR A 82 1.58 5.70 10.83
C TYR A 82 2.55 5.34 11.97
N TYR A 83 2.83 6.30 12.85
CA TYR A 83 3.26 6.00 14.21
C TYR A 83 1.99 5.92 15.05
N GLY A 84 1.51 4.71 15.31
CA GLY A 84 0.35 4.48 16.17
C GLY A 84 -0.53 3.33 15.72
N ASP A 85 -0.10 2.09 15.98
CA ASP A 85 -0.91 1.11 16.72
C ASP A 85 -0.03 -0.06 17.16
N SER A 86 0.81 0.22 18.16
CA SER A 86 1.37 -0.80 19.04
C SER A 86 0.57 -0.85 20.35
N LYS A 87 -0.75 -0.68 20.28
CA LYS A 87 -1.66 -0.94 21.40
C LYS A 87 -2.77 -1.89 20.96
N ASN A 88 -2.70 -3.08 21.56
CA ASN A 88 -3.80 -3.99 21.83
C ASN A 88 -4.46 -4.68 20.63
N ILE A 89 -3.86 -5.79 20.21
CA ILE A 89 -4.64 -7.00 19.91
C ILE A 89 -4.09 -8.08 20.85
N VAL A 90 -4.60 -8.08 22.08
CA VAL A 90 -4.72 -9.30 22.89
C VAL A 90 -6.10 -9.18 23.54
N ASP A 91 -7.12 -9.48 22.74
CA ASP A 91 -8.35 -10.05 23.25
C ASP A 91 -8.41 -11.42 22.60
N GLU A 92 -8.17 -12.45 23.40
CA GLU A 92 -8.90 -13.71 23.32
C GLU A 92 -8.72 -14.44 24.65
N GLU A 93 -9.90 -14.78 25.19
CA GLU A 93 -10.30 -15.47 26.43
C GLU A 93 -9.37 -16.57 26.97
#